data_AF-A0A1G7Z1M4-F1
#
_entry.id   AF-A0A1G7Z1M4-F1
#
_cell.length_a   1.000
_cell.length_b   1.000
_cell.length_c   1.000
_cell.angle_alpha   90.00
_cell.angle_beta   90.00
_cell.angle_gamma   90.00
#
_symmetry.space_group_name_H-M   'P 1'
#
loop_
_entity.id
_entity.type
_entity.pdbx_description
1 polymer ?
#
loop_
_entity_poly.entity_id
_entity_poly.type
_entity_poly.pdbx_seq_one_letter_code
_entity_poly.pdbx_strand_id
1 'polypeptide(L)'
;MFNKSRLKVARQRAGLTMRELAARVGIEPRTVTGYEAGEYLPSDDVAQKFARVLGFPLEFFAADDLDIPQVEGVSFRSMSKMTARQRDGAIAAGAVAFLLSDWLDGQFDLPHADVPDMREELPQTAAAGLRDYWGLGNRPIKNMVHLLELKGVRVFSLGEDGKEVDAYSLWRGVRPYVFLNTQKSGERSRFDAAHELGHLVLHKHAAPNGLEAEKQANEFAAAFLIPEAPLRAAGRIAGLPKVVQLKQEWSVSVAAMAYRLHETGLLTKWNYQQIFIEISRRGWRTEEPAPIRREQSQIWQKVLSEVRRDEQLGLGGLSELLSLPEGELEKLLFGLVTVGVPSAPRTAPVTPPRGKLRIVK
;
A
#
# COMPACT_ATOMS: atom_id res chain seq x y z
N MET A 1 -7.69 -11.73 -29.87
CA MET A 1 -7.01 -10.49 -30.34
C MET A 1 -6.00 -10.11 -29.27
N PHE A 2 -4.74 -9.77 -29.60
CA PHE A 2 -3.71 -9.49 -28.60
C PHE A 2 -3.67 -7.99 -28.23
N ASN A 3 -3.63 -7.68 -26.94
CA ASN A 3 -3.80 -6.33 -26.40
C ASN A 3 -2.44 -5.67 -26.06
N LYS A 4 -2.21 -4.49 -26.66
CA LYS A 4 -0.97 -3.72 -26.50
C LYS A 4 -0.79 -3.11 -25.10
N SER A 5 -1.86 -2.65 -24.45
CA SER A 5 -1.78 -2.03 -23.12
C SER A 5 -1.37 -3.09 -22.09
N ARG A 6 -1.89 -4.30 -22.24
CA ARG A 6 -1.59 -5.44 -21.39
C ARG A 6 -0.16 -5.95 -21.57
N LEU A 7 0.34 -5.97 -22.81
CA LEU A 7 1.76 -6.25 -23.06
C LEU A 7 2.67 -5.26 -22.32
N LYS A 8 2.36 -3.97 -22.43
CA LYS A 8 3.13 -2.91 -21.76
C LYS A 8 3.10 -3.09 -20.23
N VAL A 9 1.92 -3.29 -19.65
CA VAL A 9 1.76 -3.52 -18.20
C VAL A 9 2.54 -4.76 -17.76
N ALA A 10 2.36 -5.90 -18.41
CA ALA A 10 3.07 -7.14 -18.06
C ALA A 10 4.60 -6.99 -18.15
N ARG A 11 5.10 -6.30 -19.19
CA ARG A 11 6.53 -5.99 -19.31
C ARG A 11 7.04 -5.12 -18.17
N GLN A 12 6.28 -4.07 -17.81
CA GLN A 12 6.64 -3.15 -16.73
C GLN A 12 6.59 -3.85 -15.35
N ARG A 13 5.62 -4.74 -15.12
CA ARG A 13 5.56 -5.61 -13.93
C ARG A 13 6.77 -6.54 -13.83
N ALA A 14 7.21 -7.09 -14.96
CA ALA A 14 8.43 -7.91 -15.02
C ALA A 14 9.74 -7.08 -14.88
N GLY A 15 9.64 -5.75 -14.81
CA GLY A 15 10.79 -4.85 -14.74
C GLY A 15 11.66 -4.88 -15.99
N LEU A 16 11.12 -5.27 -17.15
CA LEU A 16 11.91 -5.44 -18.37
C LEU A 16 11.86 -4.19 -19.24
N THR A 17 13.00 -3.81 -19.80
CA THR A 17 13.07 -2.89 -20.93
C THR A 17 12.59 -3.60 -22.20
N MET A 18 12.19 -2.83 -23.22
CA MET A 18 11.82 -3.41 -24.52
C MET A 18 12.96 -4.25 -25.12
N ARG A 19 14.22 -3.84 -24.93
CA ARG A 19 15.40 -4.57 -25.40
C ARG A 19 15.57 -5.92 -24.68
N GLU A 20 15.42 -5.93 -23.36
CA GLU A 20 15.52 -7.18 -22.58
C GLU A 20 14.37 -8.14 -22.90
N LEU A 21 13.14 -7.63 -23.08
CA LEU A 21 12.02 -8.46 -23.49
C LEU A 21 12.25 -9.06 -24.88
N ALA A 22 12.68 -8.24 -25.85
CA ALA A 22 12.98 -8.68 -27.20
C ALA A 22 14.05 -9.80 -27.21
N ALA A 23 15.13 -9.62 -26.44
CA ALA A 23 16.18 -10.63 -26.30
C ALA A 23 15.66 -11.95 -25.70
N ARG A 24 14.79 -11.90 -24.68
CA ARG A 24 14.21 -13.11 -24.05
C ARG A 24 13.23 -13.85 -24.97
N VAL A 25 12.52 -13.12 -25.84
CA VAL A 25 11.56 -13.69 -26.79
C VAL A 25 12.24 -14.14 -28.09
N GLY A 26 13.42 -13.60 -28.40
CA GLY A 26 14.18 -13.89 -29.62
C GLY A 26 13.72 -13.10 -30.84
N ILE A 27 13.33 -11.83 -30.64
CA ILE A 27 12.89 -10.91 -31.70
C ILE A 27 13.65 -9.58 -31.64
N GLU A 28 13.50 -8.73 -32.65
CA GLU A 28 14.15 -7.41 -32.64
C GLU A 28 13.48 -6.43 -31.66
N PRO A 29 14.24 -5.53 -31.00
CA PRO A 29 13.67 -4.53 -30.10
C PRO A 29 12.62 -3.63 -30.76
N ARG A 30 12.81 -3.27 -32.04
CA ARG A 30 11.84 -2.48 -32.81
C ARG A 30 10.50 -3.20 -32.96
N THR A 31 10.51 -4.54 -32.96
CA THR A 31 9.31 -5.37 -33.01
C THR A 31 8.47 -5.24 -31.75
N VAL A 32 9.10 -5.29 -30.57
CA VAL A 32 8.41 -5.05 -29.29
C VAL A 32 7.83 -3.64 -29.23
N THR A 33 8.57 -2.63 -29.69
CA THR A 33 8.08 -1.25 -29.78
C THR A 33 6.86 -1.14 -30.69
N GLY A 34 6.87 -1.82 -31.85
CA GLY A 34 5.73 -1.85 -32.77
C GLY A 34 4.48 -2.47 -32.15
N TYR A 35 4.64 -3.58 -31.42
CA TYR A 35 3.55 -4.22 -30.69
C TYR A 35 2.96 -3.32 -29.60
N GLU A 36 3.78 -2.67 -28.77
CA GLU A 36 3.29 -1.76 -27.72
C GLU A 36 2.68 -0.47 -28.25
N ALA A 37 3.13 0.00 -29.43
CA ALA A 37 2.49 1.11 -30.13
C ALA A 37 1.16 0.69 -30.79
N GLY A 38 0.98 -0.60 -31.07
CA GLY A 38 -0.15 -1.14 -31.81
C GLY A 38 -0.02 -0.94 -33.33
N GLU A 39 1.20 -0.87 -33.84
CA GLU A 39 1.47 -0.77 -35.28
C GLU A 39 1.05 -2.06 -36.02
N TYR A 40 1.20 -3.21 -35.36
CA TYR A 40 0.81 -4.54 -35.85
C TYR A 40 0.65 -5.50 -34.67
N LEU A 41 0.07 -6.69 -34.92
CA LEU A 41 -0.19 -7.71 -33.90
C LEU A 41 0.87 -8.81 -33.93
N PRO A 42 1.24 -9.39 -32.76
CA PRO A 42 2.09 -10.57 -32.72
C PRO A 42 1.37 -11.79 -33.32
N SER A 43 2.15 -12.70 -33.91
CA SER A 43 1.65 -14.03 -34.25
C SER A 43 1.39 -14.85 -32.98
N ASP A 44 0.62 -15.93 -33.09
CA ASP A 44 0.27 -16.78 -31.94
C ASP A 44 1.51 -17.37 -31.24
N ASP A 45 2.54 -17.75 -32.00
CA ASP A 45 3.82 -18.22 -31.43
C ASP A 45 4.51 -17.12 -30.60
N VAL A 46 4.52 -15.88 -31.10
CA VAL A 46 5.10 -14.74 -30.39
C VAL A 46 4.27 -14.39 -29.14
N ALA A 47 2.94 -14.44 -29.24
CA ALA A 47 2.05 -14.21 -28.10
C ALA A 47 2.27 -15.25 -26.98
N GLN A 48 2.42 -16.54 -27.33
CA GLN A 48 2.75 -17.60 -26.37
C GLN A 48 4.15 -17.42 -25.75
N LYS A 49 5.12 -16.91 -26.51
CA LYS A 49 6.43 -16.55 -25.96
C LYS A 49 6.34 -15.39 -24.97
N PHE A 50 5.55 -14.34 -25.26
CA PHE A 50 5.31 -13.26 -24.32
C PHE A 50 4.66 -13.75 -23.03
N ALA A 51 3.61 -14.56 -23.11
CA ALA A 51 2.93 -15.13 -21.96
C ALA A 51 3.92 -15.89 -21.05
N ARG A 52 4.74 -16.77 -21.63
CA ARG A 52 5.77 -17.53 -20.89
C ARG A 52 6.85 -16.65 -20.27
N VAL A 53 7.41 -15.69 -21.03
CA VAL A 53 8.52 -14.85 -20.57
C VAL A 53 8.09 -13.87 -19.48
N LEU A 54 6.87 -13.33 -19.60
CA LEU A 54 6.33 -12.35 -18.67
C LEU A 54 5.62 -13.01 -17.48
N GLY A 55 5.27 -14.29 -17.59
CA GLY A 55 4.59 -15.04 -16.55
C GLY A 55 3.12 -14.68 -16.40
N PHE A 56 2.46 -14.20 -17.47
CA PHE A 56 1.03 -13.90 -17.51
C PHE A 56 0.28 -14.93 -18.36
N PRO A 57 -0.97 -15.30 -17.99
CA PRO A 57 -1.82 -16.15 -18.83
C PRO A 57 -2.02 -15.54 -20.23
N LEU A 58 -2.26 -16.37 -21.25
CA LEU A 58 -2.46 -15.87 -22.61
C LEU A 58 -3.77 -15.04 -22.69
N GLU A 59 -4.76 -15.47 -21.91
CA GLU A 59 -6.07 -14.83 -21.71
C GLU A 59 -5.92 -13.40 -21.20
N PHE A 60 -4.88 -13.14 -20.38
CA PHE A 60 -4.55 -11.79 -19.95
C PHE A 60 -4.39 -10.91 -21.17
N PHE A 61 -3.53 -11.26 -22.12
CA PHE A 61 -3.26 -10.47 -23.31
C PHE A 61 -4.43 -10.43 -24.29
N ALA A 62 -5.45 -11.28 -24.14
CA ALA A 62 -6.61 -11.30 -25.01
C ALA A 62 -7.78 -10.42 -24.52
N ALA A 63 -7.72 -9.97 -23.27
CA ALA A 63 -8.78 -9.19 -22.64
C ALA A 63 -8.72 -7.69 -22.97
N ASP A 64 -9.76 -6.97 -22.53
CA ASP A 64 -9.95 -5.54 -22.80
C ASP A 64 -8.82 -4.66 -22.24
N ASP A 65 -8.74 -3.43 -22.75
CA ASP A 65 -7.76 -2.44 -22.33
C ASP A 65 -7.79 -2.23 -20.81
N LEU A 66 -6.59 -2.06 -20.24
CA LEU A 66 -6.42 -1.71 -18.84
C LEU A 66 -6.50 -0.21 -18.66
N ASP A 67 -7.21 0.21 -17.61
CA ASP A 67 -7.05 1.54 -17.05
C ASP A 67 -5.69 1.63 -16.35
N ILE A 68 -4.89 2.63 -16.72
CA ILE A 68 -3.52 2.81 -16.22
C ILE A 68 -3.50 4.10 -15.40
N PRO A 69 -2.98 4.06 -14.15
CA PRO A 69 -2.77 5.25 -13.35
C PRO A 69 -2.05 6.33 -14.14
N GLN A 70 -2.70 7.49 -14.30
CA GLN A 70 -2.08 8.65 -14.92
C GLN A 70 -0.99 9.18 -14.01
N VAL A 71 0.18 9.46 -14.59
CA VAL A 71 1.36 9.94 -13.87
C VAL A 71 0.93 11.15 -13.05
N GLU A 72 0.36 12.17 -13.66
CA GLU A 72 0.00 13.47 -13.05
C GLU A 72 -0.94 13.40 -11.83
N GLY A 73 -1.64 12.27 -11.62
CA GLY A 73 -2.56 12.05 -10.50
C GLY A 73 -1.98 11.32 -9.29
N VAL A 74 -0.69 10.93 -9.33
CA VAL A 74 -0.01 10.18 -8.26
C VAL A 74 0.76 11.12 -7.32
N SER A 75 0.77 10.84 -6.00
CA SER A 75 1.67 11.54 -5.06
C SER A 75 3.14 11.24 -5.38
N PHE A 76 3.90 12.25 -5.85
CA PHE A 76 5.18 12.03 -6.54
C PHE A 76 6.42 11.85 -5.67
N ARG A 77 6.31 11.86 -4.33
CA ARG A 77 7.47 11.64 -3.44
C ARG A 77 8.30 10.44 -3.83
N SER A 78 7.63 9.29 -3.92
CA SER A 78 8.31 8.00 -4.11
C SER A 78 8.97 7.96 -5.48
N MET A 79 8.30 8.52 -6.50
CA MET A 79 8.70 8.45 -7.90
C MET A 79 9.89 9.35 -8.29
N SER A 80 10.09 10.49 -7.61
CA SER A 80 11.17 11.43 -7.96
C SER A 80 12.59 10.88 -7.72
N LYS A 81 12.73 9.91 -6.81
CA LYS A 81 13.98 9.17 -6.55
C LYS A 81 14.03 7.82 -7.26
N MET A 82 12.90 7.37 -7.81
CA MET A 82 12.80 6.09 -8.48
C MET A 82 13.42 6.18 -9.87
N THR A 83 14.08 5.09 -10.24
CA THR A 83 14.45 4.85 -11.64
C THR A 83 13.19 4.74 -12.50
N ALA A 84 13.31 5.03 -13.79
CA ALA A 84 12.19 4.88 -14.73
C ALA A 84 11.58 3.47 -14.68
N ARG A 85 12.41 2.43 -14.50
CA ARG A 85 11.97 1.04 -14.35
C ARG A 85 11.06 0.84 -13.12
N GLN A 86 11.45 1.39 -11.98
CA GLN A 86 10.67 1.27 -10.74
C GLN A 86 9.35 2.03 -10.84
N ARG A 87 9.38 3.24 -11.42
CA ARG A 87 8.17 4.03 -11.66
C ARG A 87 7.18 3.29 -12.54
N ASP A 88 7.67 2.78 -13.65
CA ASP A 88 6.86 2.02 -14.59
C ASP A 88 6.25 0.76 -13.94
N GLY A 89 7.04 0.03 -13.14
CA GLY A 89 6.56 -1.15 -12.40
C GLY A 89 5.49 -0.82 -11.36
N ALA A 90 5.62 0.31 -10.66
CA ALA A 90 4.65 0.78 -9.67
C ALA A 90 3.33 1.21 -10.33
N ILE A 91 3.39 1.94 -11.45
CA ILE A 91 2.20 2.31 -12.24
C ILE A 91 1.49 1.07 -12.79
N ALA A 92 2.27 0.12 -13.32
CA ALA A 92 1.74 -1.15 -13.80
C ALA A 92 1.08 -1.96 -12.67
N ALA A 93 1.62 -1.91 -11.45
CA ALA A 93 0.98 -2.54 -10.28
C ALA A 93 -0.37 -1.90 -9.98
N GLY A 94 -0.46 -0.56 -10.09
CA GLY A 94 -1.72 0.15 -9.94
C GLY A 94 -2.76 -0.23 -10.99
N ALA A 95 -2.36 -0.47 -12.23
CA ALA A 95 -3.27 -0.96 -13.27
C ALA A 95 -3.85 -2.37 -12.94
N VAL A 96 -3.02 -3.27 -12.40
CA VAL A 96 -3.49 -4.59 -11.93
C VAL A 96 -4.40 -4.44 -10.70
N ALA A 97 -4.08 -3.53 -9.78
CA ALA A 97 -4.92 -3.25 -8.62
C ALA A 97 -6.28 -2.64 -9.00
N PHE A 98 -6.35 -1.85 -10.08
CA PHE A 98 -7.61 -1.36 -10.63
C PHE A 98 -8.49 -2.51 -11.12
N LEU A 99 -7.93 -3.45 -11.87
CA LEU A 99 -8.67 -4.64 -12.31
C LEU A 99 -9.25 -5.42 -11.12
N LEU A 100 -8.42 -5.66 -10.10
CA LEU A 100 -8.85 -6.36 -8.88
C LEU A 100 -9.87 -5.53 -8.07
N SER A 101 -9.73 -4.21 -8.02
CA SER A 101 -10.68 -3.31 -7.38
C SER A 101 -12.04 -3.28 -8.10
N ASP A 102 -12.06 -3.32 -9.43
CA ASP A 102 -13.29 -3.29 -10.20
C ASP A 102 -14.08 -4.60 -10.02
N TRP A 103 -13.37 -5.73 -9.96
CA TRP A 103 -13.98 -7.00 -9.57
C TRP A 103 -14.57 -6.94 -8.17
N LEU A 104 -13.84 -6.39 -7.19
CA LEU A 104 -14.33 -6.25 -5.82
C LEU A 104 -15.66 -5.49 -5.76
N ASP A 105 -15.79 -4.38 -6.47
CA ASP A 105 -17.03 -3.59 -6.45
C ASP A 105 -18.19 -4.30 -7.16
N GLY A 106 -17.88 -5.17 -8.12
CA GLY A 106 -18.89 -6.02 -8.77
C GLY A 106 -19.42 -7.14 -7.86
N GLN A 107 -18.65 -7.53 -6.84
CA GLN A 107 -19.00 -8.64 -5.93
C GLN A 107 -19.45 -8.19 -4.53
N PHE A 108 -19.01 -7.02 -4.07
CA PHE A 108 -19.21 -6.57 -2.69
C PHE A 108 -19.66 -5.11 -2.62
N ASP A 109 -20.57 -4.83 -1.68
CA ASP A 109 -20.89 -3.46 -1.29
C ASP A 109 -19.81 -2.92 -0.34
N LEU A 110 -18.95 -2.05 -0.87
CA LEU A 110 -17.80 -1.49 -0.17
C LEU A 110 -18.04 -0.02 0.19
N PRO A 111 -17.43 0.49 1.29
CA PRO A 111 -17.60 1.88 1.67
C PRO A 111 -17.28 2.85 0.52
N HIS A 112 -18.16 3.83 0.35
CA HIS A 112 -17.95 4.95 -0.56
C HIS A 112 -16.83 5.87 -0.04
N ALA A 113 -16.22 6.61 -0.95
CA ALA A 113 -15.16 7.55 -0.61
C ALA A 113 -15.68 8.67 0.30
N ASP A 114 -15.14 8.73 1.52
CA ASP A 114 -15.45 9.74 2.53
C ASP A 114 -14.17 10.52 2.89
N VAL A 115 -13.46 11.01 1.87
CA VAL A 115 -12.25 11.81 1.99
C VAL A 115 -12.53 13.20 1.42
N PRO A 116 -12.70 14.24 2.26
CA PRO A 116 -12.99 15.59 1.82
C PRO A 116 -11.77 16.22 1.14
N ASP A 117 -12.05 17.22 0.30
CA ASP A 117 -11.04 18.07 -0.31
C ASP A 117 -10.75 19.25 0.63
N MET A 118 -9.52 19.34 1.13
CA MET A 118 -9.07 20.39 2.05
C MET A 118 -7.81 21.08 1.52
N ARG A 119 -7.66 21.20 0.20
CA ARG A 119 -6.47 21.77 -0.45
C ARG A 119 -6.13 23.21 -0.05
N GLU A 120 -7.13 23.97 0.39
CA GLU A 120 -7.00 25.37 0.80
C GLU A 120 -6.60 25.52 2.28
N GLU A 121 -6.58 24.42 3.03
CA GLU A 121 -6.25 24.40 4.45
C GLU A 121 -4.75 24.18 4.67
N LEU A 122 -4.24 24.72 5.78
CA LEU A 122 -2.91 24.35 6.25
C LEU A 122 -2.88 22.89 6.72
N PRO A 123 -1.75 22.17 6.59
CA PRO A 123 -1.69 20.72 6.88
C PRO A 123 -2.20 20.34 8.27
N GLN A 124 -1.83 21.09 9.30
CA GLN A 124 -2.24 20.85 10.68
C GLN A 124 -3.74 21.14 10.89
N THR A 125 -4.27 22.18 10.23
CA THR A 125 -5.70 22.53 10.26
C THR A 125 -6.52 21.46 9.54
N ALA A 126 -6.10 21.03 8.35
CA ALA A 126 -6.72 19.92 7.63
C ALA A 126 -6.70 18.62 8.43
N ALA A 127 -5.58 18.31 9.10
CA ALA A 127 -5.48 17.14 9.96
C ALA A 127 -6.48 17.18 11.13
N ALA A 128 -6.59 18.32 11.82
CA ALA A 128 -7.57 18.51 12.89
C ALA A 128 -9.02 18.45 12.36
N GLY A 129 -9.31 19.19 11.29
CA GLY A 129 -10.62 19.23 10.64
C GLY A 129 -11.07 17.87 10.13
N LEU A 130 -10.15 17.07 9.57
CA LEU A 130 -10.46 15.70 9.12
C LEU A 130 -10.75 14.78 10.30
N ARG A 131 -10.02 14.90 11.41
CA ARG A 131 -10.30 14.12 12.63
C ARG A 131 -11.67 14.45 13.20
N ASP A 132 -12.06 15.71 13.18
CA ASP A 132 -13.38 16.16 13.64
C ASP A 132 -14.48 15.67 12.69
N TYR A 133 -14.29 15.86 11.37
CA TYR A 133 -15.19 15.37 10.33
C TYR A 133 -15.42 13.85 10.41
N TRP A 134 -14.38 13.07 10.72
CA TRP A 134 -14.47 11.62 10.90
C TRP A 134 -14.87 11.18 12.31
N GLY A 135 -15.10 12.11 13.25
CA GLY A 135 -15.48 11.79 14.63
C GLY A 135 -14.40 11.04 15.42
N LEU A 136 -13.13 11.22 15.08
CA LEU A 136 -12.00 10.57 15.76
C LEU A 136 -11.66 11.22 17.10
N GLY A 137 -12.04 12.50 17.27
CA GLY A 137 -11.65 13.33 18.41
C GLY A 137 -10.13 13.39 18.56
N ASN A 138 -9.63 13.36 19.79
CA ASN A 138 -8.19 13.49 20.10
C ASN A 138 -7.54 12.19 20.60
N ARG A 139 -8.08 11.01 20.27
CA ARG A 139 -7.53 9.71 20.69
C ARG A 139 -6.58 9.10 19.66
N PRO A 140 -5.62 8.27 20.06
CA PRO A 140 -4.78 7.51 19.12
C PRO A 140 -5.62 6.72 18.12
N ILE A 141 -5.21 6.72 16.85
CA ILE A 141 -5.83 5.90 15.81
C ILE A 141 -5.34 4.47 15.98
N LYS A 142 -6.29 3.54 16.24
CA LYS A 142 -5.97 2.14 16.53
C LYS A 142 -5.35 1.41 15.35
N ASN A 143 -5.88 1.64 14.15
CA ASN A 143 -5.40 1.03 12.91
C ASN A 143 -5.68 1.97 11.73
N MET A 144 -4.62 2.44 11.07
CA MET A 144 -4.70 3.33 9.91
C MET A 144 -5.24 2.63 8.67
N VAL A 145 -4.82 1.39 8.39
CA VAL A 145 -5.32 0.65 7.23
C VAL A 145 -6.84 0.45 7.31
N HIS A 146 -7.35 0.01 8.46
CA HIS A 146 -8.79 -0.14 8.68
C HIS A 146 -9.54 1.19 8.57
N LEU A 147 -8.95 2.28 9.08
CA LEU A 147 -9.56 3.60 9.01
C LEU A 147 -9.69 4.06 7.54
N LEU A 148 -8.62 3.92 6.75
CA LEU A 148 -8.64 4.24 5.32
C LEU A 148 -9.71 3.43 4.58
N GLU A 149 -9.75 2.12 4.81
CA GLU A 149 -10.76 1.22 4.23
C GLU A 149 -12.19 1.59 4.61
N LEU A 150 -12.42 1.90 5.89
CA LEU A 150 -13.72 2.36 6.39
C LEU A 150 -14.17 3.67 5.72
N LYS A 151 -13.22 4.51 5.31
CA LYS A 151 -13.45 5.78 4.61
C LYS A 151 -13.43 5.66 3.10
N GLY A 152 -13.53 4.43 2.60
CA GLY A 152 -13.67 4.13 1.18
C GLY A 152 -12.38 4.21 0.37
N VAL A 153 -11.23 4.37 1.03
CA VAL A 153 -9.91 4.30 0.39
C VAL A 153 -9.57 2.84 0.11
N ARG A 154 -9.21 2.54 -1.14
CA ARG A 154 -8.74 1.20 -1.52
C ARG A 154 -7.26 1.07 -1.17
N VAL A 155 -6.93 0.11 -0.32
CA VAL A 155 -5.55 -0.11 0.14
C VAL A 155 -4.98 -1.37 -0.49
N PHE A 156 -3.83 -1.22 -1.14
CA PHE A 156 -3.06 -2.29 -1.77
C PHE A 156 -1.61 -2.26 -1.31
N SER A 157 -0.92 -3.38 -1.48
CA SER A 157 0.51 -3.52 -1.27
C SER A 157 1.26 -3.36 -2.59
N LEU A 158 2.49 -2.85 -2.51
CA LEU A 158 3.41 -2.82 -3.64
C LEU A 158 4.27 -4.08 -3.77
N GLY A 159 4.03 -5.10 -2.94
CA GLY A 159 4.73 -6.38 -3.00
C GLY A 159 6.26 -6.25 -2.88
N GLU A 160 7.00 -7.27 -3.34
CA GLU A 160 8.46 -7.28 -3.34
C GLU A 160 9.10 -6.50 -4.50
N ASP A 161 8.37 -5.57 -5.14
CA ASP A 161 8.88 -4.79 -6.26
C ASP A 161 9.88 -3.72 -5.80
N GLY A 162 11.04 -4.18 -5.32
CA GLY A 162 12.12 -3.39 -4.78
C GLY A 162 11.77 -2.76 -3.43
N LYS A 163 12.65 -2.92 -2.45
CA LYS A 163 12.62 -2.19 -1.15
C LYS A 163 12.62 -0.65 -1.27
N GLU A 164 12.58 -0.12 -2.49
CA GLU A 164 12.89 1.26 -2.85
C GLU A 164 11.66 2.10 -3.20
N VAL A 165 10.49 1.49 -3.43
CA VAL A 165 9.23 2.23 -3.56
C VAL A 165 8.61 2.38 -2.18
N ASP A 166 8.45 3.62 -1.70
CA ASP A 166 8.01 3.87 -0.32
C ASP A 166 6.51 3.63 -0.11
N ALA A 167 5.68 4.42 -0.79
CA ALA A 167 4.23 4.34 -0.88
C ALA A 167 3.79 5.36 -1.94
N TYR A 168 2.55 5.27 -2.41
CA TYR A 168 1.93 6.36 -3.15
C TYR A 168 0.40 6.30 -3.05
N SER A 169 -0.24 7.39 -3.45
CA SER A 169 -1.69 7.50 -3.53
C SER A 169 -2.13 8.21 -4.78
N LEU A 170 -3.37 7.95 -5.19
CA LEU A 170 -4.02 8.65 -6.28
C LEU A 170 -5.53 8.59 -6.19
N TRP A 171 -6.18 9.46 -6.97
CA TRP A 171 -7.61 9.40 -7.24
C TRP A 171 -7.85 8.77 -8.62
N ARG A 172 -8.73 7.78 -8.69
CA ARG A 172 -9.32 7.26 -9.95
C ARG A 172 -10.78 7.68 -9.98
N GLY A 173 -11.10 8.70 -10.77
CA GLY A 173 -12.40 9.38 -10.68
C GLY A 173 -12.66 9.89 -9.26
N VAL A 174 -13.72 9.40 -8.62
CA VAL A 174 -14.08 9.74 -7.24
C VAL A 174 -13.51 8.77 -6.19
N ARG A 175 -12.72 7.77 -6.58
CA ARG A 175 -12.23 6.75 -5.66
C ARG A 175 -10.76 6.96 -5.29
N PRO A 176 -10.44 7.07 -4.00
CA PRO A 176 -9.06 7.18 -3.54
C PRO A 176 -8.40 5.80 -3.41
N TYR A 177 -7.14 5.72 -3.81
CA TYR A 177 -6.28 4.54 -3.69
C TYR A 177 -5.00 4.89 -2.92
N VAL A 178 -4.56 3.95 -2.08
CA VAL A 178 -3.29 4.01 -1.35
C VAL A 178 -2.55 2.70 -1.57
N PHE A 179 -1.29 2.81 -1.97
CA PHE A 179 -0.38 1.71 -2.22
C PHE A 179 0.76 1.77 -1.21
N LEU A 180 0.84 0.78 -0.32
CA LEU A 180 1.80 0.76 0.79
C LEU A 180 2.94 -0.22 0.52
N ASN A 181 4.16 0.18 0.86
CA ASN A 181 5.25 -0.78 1.02
C ASN A 181 5.13 -1.48 2.38
N THR A 182 4.68 -2.73 2.34
CA THR A 182 4.54 -3.59 3.52
C THR A 182 5.81 -4.39 3.80
N GLN A 183 7.01 -3.88 3.52
CA GLN A 183 8.27 -4.49 3.98
C GLN A 183 8.89 -3.70 5.16
N LYS A 184 8.41 -2.48 5.42
CA LYS A 184 8.91 -1.59 6.48
C LYS A 184 8.31 -1.90 7.86
N SER A 185 8.84 -1.26 8.91
CA SER A 185 8.28 -1.37 10.27
C SER A 185 6.81 -0.94 10.34
N GLY A 186 6.09 -1.40 11.36
CA GLY A 186 4.68 -1.03 11.54
C GLY A 186 4.49 0.47 11.73
N GLU A 187 5.40 1.15 12.44
CA GLU A 187 5.38 2.60 12.62
C GLU A 187 5.55 3.34 11.30
N ARG A 188 6.48 2.87 10.46
CA ARG A 188 6.75 3.50 9.18
C ARG A 188 5.60 3.29 8.20
N SER A 189 5.04 2.08 8.16
CA SER A 189 3.86 1.78 7.34
C SER A 189 2.64 2.61 7.77
N ARG A 190 2.40 2.75 9.08
CA ARG A 190 1.33 3.62 9.63
C ARG A 190 1.53 5.09 9.23
N PHE A 191 2.76 5.58 9.34
CA PHE A 191 3.09 6.96 8.99
C PHE A 191 2.96 7.19 7.48
N ASP A 192 3.46 6.27 6.66
CA ASP A 192 3.33 6.32 5.19
C ASP A 192 1.82 6.31 4.81
N ALA A 193 0.97 5.51 5.46
CA ALA A 193 -0.48 5.53 5.23
C ALA A 193 -1.13 6.89 5.57
N ALA A 194 -0.73 7.53 6.68
CA ALA A 194 -1.22 8.86 7.04
C ALA A 194 -0.67 9.96 6.12
N HIS A 195 0.54 9.79 5.61
CA HIS A 195 1.17 10.68 4.64
C HIS A 195 0.45 10.63 3.30
N GLU A 196 0.14 9.43 2.81
CA GLU A 196 -0.66 9.25 1.60
C GLU A 196 -2.08 9.80 1.76
N LEU A 197 -2.70 9.64 2.94
CA LEU A 197 -3.95 10.34 3.23
C LEU A 197 -3.81 11.85 3.13
N GLY A 198 -2.70 12.41 3.61
CA GLY A 198 -2.37 13.83 3.46
C GLY A 198 -2.37 14.27 2.00
N HIS A 199 -1.79 13.48 1.09
CA HIS A 199 -1.86 13.77 -0.34
C HIS A 199 -3.30 13.73 -0.89
N LEU A 200 -4.09 12.72 -0.50
CA LEU A 200 -5.47 12.61 -0.95
C LEU A 200 -6.35 13.78 -0.52
N VAL A 201 -6.06 14.36 0.66
CA VAL A 201 -6.83 15.44 1.28
C VAL A 201 -6.36 16.83 0.82
N LEU A 202 -5.05 17.07 0.79
CA LEU A 202 -4.45 18.40 0.52
C LEU A 202 -4.15 18.64 -0.96
N HIS A 203 -3.96 17.59 -1.75
CA HIS A 203 -3.46 17.72 -3.13
C HIS A 203 -4.38 17.10 -4.16
N LYS A 204 -5.67 16.98 -3.85
CA LYS A 204 -6.67 16.41 -4.76
C LYS A 204 -6.66 17.17 -6.09
N HIS A 205 -6.45 16.47 -7.21
CA HIS A 205 -6.42 17.04 -8.58
C HIS A 205 -5.39 18.14 -8.84
N ALA A 206 -4.49 18.44 -7.90
CA ALA A 206 -3.29 19.22 -8.16
C ALA A 206 -2.16 18.22 -8.41
N ALA A 207 -1.32 18.43 -9.43
CA ALA A 207 -0.10 17.64 -9.53
C ALA A 207 0.74 17.98 -8.28
N PRO A 208 0.91 17.05 -7.31
CA PRO A 208 1.61 17.32 -6.07
C PRO A 208 3.10 17.33 -6.37
N ASN A 209 3.54 18.36 -7.08
CA ASN A 209 4.88 18.44 -7.61
C ASN A 209 5.71 19.31 -6.70
N GLY A 210 6.59 18.68 -5.94
CA GLY A 210 7.74 19.34 -5.34
C GLY A 210 7.85 19.17 -3.84
N LEU A 211 8.94 19.74 -3.32
CA LEU A 211 9.36 19.61 -1.94
C LEU A 211 8.31 20.12 -0.93
N GLU A 212 7.49 21.10 -1.33
CA GLU A 212 6.48 21.68 -0.44
C GLU A 212 5.28 20.75 -0.23
N ALA A 213 4.73 20.14 -1.28
CA ALA A 213 3.65 19.15 -1.15
C ALA A 213 4.07 17.99 -0.23
N GLU A 214 5.33 17.58 -0.33
CA GLU A 214 5.91 16.55 0.53
C GLU A 214 6.04 16.96 1.98
N LYS A 215 6.47 18.20 2.21
CA LYS A 215 6.53 18.78 3.54
C LYS A 215 5.12 18.88 4.14
N GLN A 216 4.15 19.34 3.37
CA GLN A 216 2.75 19.43 3.77
C GLN A 216 2.16 18.07 4.12
N ALA A 217 2.37 17.03 3.30
CA ALA A 217 1.90 15.68 3.60
C ALA A 217 2.57 15.07 4.86
N ASN A 218 3.85 15.36 5.10
CA ASN A 218 4.53 14.95 6.33
C ASN A 218 3.99 15.68 7.57
N GLU A 219 3.76 16.98 7.49
CA GLU A 219 3.18 17.79 8.56
C GLU A 219 1.75 17.34 8.87
N PHE A 220 0.95 17.10 7.84
CA PHE A 220 -0.39 16.51 7.96
C PHE A 220 -0.33 15.16 8.67
N ALA A 221 0.52 14.23 8.23
CA ALA A 221 0.63 12.90 8.82
C ALA A 221 0.99 12.95 10.30
N ALA A 222 1.96 13.80 10.66
CA ALA A 222 2.39 13.99 12.05
C ALA A 222 1.26 14.56 12.91
N ALA A 223 0.55 15.59 12.43
CA ALA A 223 -0.56 16.21 13.15
C ALA A 223 -1.80 15.32 13.23
N PHE A 224 -2.09 14.54 12.17
CA PHE A 224 -3.22 13.64 12.10
C PHE A 224 -3.05 12.44 13.03
N LEU A 225 -1.85 11.85 13.06
CA LEU A 225 -1.55 10.74 13.97
C LEU A 225 -1.40 11.21 15.42
N ILE A 226 -0.86 12.41 15.64
CA ILE A 226 -0.50 12.93 16.96
C ILE A 226 -1.09 14.35 17.15
N PRO A 227 -2.41 14.46 17.42
CA PRO A 227 -3.08 15.72 17.68
C PRO A 227 -2.43 16.49 18.83
N GLU A 228 -2.45 17.82 18.73
CA GLU A 228 -1.72 18.70 19.63
C GLU A 228 -2.32 18.79 21.04
N ALA A 229 -3.66 18.78 21.14
CA ALA A 229 -4.35 19.00 22.42
C ALA A 229 -3.92 18.01 23.53
N PRO A 230 -3.86 16.68 23.28
CA PRO A 230 -3.32 15.72 24.25
C PRO A 230 -1.85 15.95 24.61
N LEU A 231 -1.02 16.36 23.64
CA LEU A 231 0.38 16.63 23.92
C LEU A 231 0.54 17.84 24.85
N ARG A 232 -0.24 18.90 24.63
CA ARG A 232 -0.24 20.08 25.51
C ARG A 232 -0.71 19.74 26.91
N ALA A 233 -1.72 18.87 27.05
CA ALA A 233 -2.17 18.38 28.34
C ALA A 233 -1.09 17.59 29.09
N ALA A 234 -0.18 16.91 28.37
CA ALA A 234 0.95 16.19 28.97
C ALA A 234 2.07 17.11 29.49
N GLY A 235 2.08 18.39 29.10
CA GLY A 235 3.07 19.38 29.52
C GLY A 235 4.43 19.21 28.85
N ARG A 236 5.46 19.89 29.39
CA ARG A 236 6.83 19.82 28.86
C ARG A 236 7.41 18.41 29.02
N ILE A 237 8.01 17.91 27.95
CA ILE A 237 8.56 16.55 27.91
C ILE A 237 10.07 16.57 28.17
N ALA A 238 10.50 15.89 29.23
CA ALA A 238 11.89 15.80 29.63
C ALA A 238 12.54 14.50 29.14
N GLY A 239 13.29 14.59 28.04
CA GLY A 239 14.23 13.55 27.60
C GLY A 239 13.61 12.32 26.93
N LEU A 240 14.49 11.41 26.51
CA LEU A 240 14.17 10.23 25.71
C LEU A 240 13.15 9.26 26.35
N PRO A 241 13.19 8.95 27.66
CA PRO A 241 12.27 7.97 28.25
C PRO A 241 10.80 8.35 28.08
N LYS A 242 10.46 9.62 28.25
CA LYS A 242 9.08 10.10 28.09
C LYS A 242 8.65 10.09 26.61
N VAL A 243 9.57 10.36 25.67
CA VAL A 243 9.30 10.22 24.23
C VAL A 243 9.02 8.75 23.87
N VAL A 244 9.77 7.81 24.43
CA VAL A 244 9.56 6.36 24.24
C VAL A 244 8.26 5.88 24.89
N GLN A 245 7.82 6.50 25.99
CA GLN A 245 6.49 6.22 26.54
C GLN A 245 5.39 6.71 25.58
N LEU A 246 5.47 7.96 25.14
CA LEU A 246 4.46 8.56 24.27
C LEU A 246 4.38 7.86 22.91
N LYS A 247 5.50 7.48 22.30
CA LYS A 247 5.49 6.79 20.99
C LYS A 247 4.70 5.48 21.05
N GLN A 248 4.72 4.77 22.19
CA GLN A 248 3.95 3.53 22.38
C GLN A 248 2.45 3.82 22.47
N GLU A 249 2.06 4.84 23.24
CA GLU A 249 0.67 5.28 23.37
C GLU A 249 0.06 5.69 22.02
N TRP A 250 0.84 6.41 21.22
CA TRP A 250 0.42 6.92 19.90
C TRP A 250 0.73 5.95 18.74
N SER A 251 1.41 4.84 19.03
CA SER A 251 1.81 3.83 18.04
C SER A 251 2.61 4.39 16.85
N VAL A 252 3.52 5.33 17.13
CA VAL A 252 4.41 5.98 16.15
C VAL A 252 5.89 5.70 16.46
N SER A 253 6.79 6.10 15.56
CA SER A 253 8.24 6.01 15.80
C SER A 253 8.70 7.01 16.85
N VAL A 254 9.85 6.72 17.49
CA VAL A 254 10.50 7.70 18.38
C VAL A 254 10.78 9.00 17.62
N ALA A 255 11.20 8.88 16.35
CA ALA A 255 11.50 10.02 15.49
C ALA A 255 10.26 10.88 15.21
N ALA A 256 9.11 10.28 14.85
CA ALA A 256 7.87 11.01 14.58
C ALA A 256 7.33 11.70 15.84
N MET A 257 7.39 11.02 17.00
CA MET A 257 6.99 11.63 18.28
C MET A 257 7.92 12.80 18.65
N ALA A 258 9.24 12.63 18.53
CA ALA A 258 10.20 13.71 18.81
C ALA A 258 10.01 14.92 17.88
N TYR A 259 9.73 14.67 16.58
CA TYR A 259 9.41 15.70 15.60
C TYR A 259 8.16 16.48 16.02
N ARG A 260 7.05 15.80 16.31
CA ARG A 260 5.79 16.47 16.70
C ARG A 260 5.93 17.27 18.01
N LEU A 261 6.65 16.73 18.99
CA LEU A 261 6.91 17.43 20.25
C LEU A 261 7.77 18.68 20.02
N HIS A 262 8.72 18.65 19.09
CA HIS A 262 9.50 19.82 18.73
C HIS A 262 8.66 20.87 17.99
N GLU A 263 7.88 20.44 16.99
CA GLU A 263 6.99 21.30 16.20
C GLU A 263 5.99 22.06 17.09
N THR A 264 5.41 21.38 18.09
CA THR A 264 4.44 21.97 19.03
C THR A 264 5.08 22.80 20.15
N GLY A 265 6.42 22.90 20.18
CA GLY A 265 7.19 23.67 21.17
C GLY A 265 7.29 23.00 22.55
N LEU A 266 6.86 21.75 22.68
CA LEU A 266 6.94 20.96 23.93
C LEU A 266 8.34 20.38 24.17
N LEU A 267 9.20 20.45 23.16
CA LEU A 267 10.56 19.99 23.19
C LEU A 267 11.50 21.04 22.58
N THR A 268 12.53 21.43 23.34
CA THR A 268 13.50 22.44 22.90
C THR A 268 14.37 21.92 21.76
N LYS A 269 14.89 22.80 20.91
CA LYS A 269 15.80 22.43 19.82
C LYS A 269 17.00 21.59 20.32
N TRP A 270 17.53 21.90 21.50
CA TRP A 270 18.63 21.14 22.11
C TRP A 270 18.20 19.70 22.46
N ASN A 271 17.08 19.54 23.19
CA ASN A 271 16.55 18.20 23.50
C ASN A 271 16.26 17.39 22.23
N TYR A 272 15.77 18.05 21.17
CA TYR A 272 15.42 17.41 19.90
C TYR A 272 16.67 16.80 19.26
N GLN A 273 17.74 17.60 19.18
CA GLN A 273 19.03 17.15 18.67
C GLN A 273 19.60 15.99 19.51
N GLN A 274 19.53 16.08 20.85
CA GLN A 274 20.00 15.00 21.74
C GLN A 274 19.23 13.69 21.50
N ILE A 275 17.92 13.75 21.31
CA ILE A 275 17.11 12.56 21.00
C ILE A 275 17.53 11.94 19.67
N PHE A 276 17.79 12.72 18.62
CA PHE A 276 18.24 12.18 17.35
C PHE A 276 19.64 11.57 17.40
N ILE A 277 20.53 12.11 18.25
CA ILE A 277 21.82 11.48 18.56
C ILE A 277 21.58 10.12 19.23
N GLU A 278 20.69 10.04 20.22
CA GLU A 278 20.36 8.78 20.88
C GLU A 278 19.70 7.75 19.95
N ILE A 279 18.78 8.18 19.07
CA ILE A 279 18.19 7.32 18.03
C ILE A 279 19.29 6.71 17.16
N SER A 280 20.28 7.52 16.77
CA SER A 280 21.43 7.08 15.98
C SER A 280 22.27 6.06 16.74
N ARG A 281 22.67 6.41 17.97
CA ARG A 281 23.56 5.61 18.82
C ARG A 281 22.98 4.24 19.17
N ARG A 282 21.66 4.16 19.29
CA ARG A 282 20.93 2.93 19.69
C ARG A 282 20.46 2.09 18.50
N GLY A 283 20.73 2.50 17.26
CA GLY A 283 20.26 1.78 16.07
C GLY A 283 18.76 1.92 15.81
N TRP A 284 18.08 2.87 16.46
CA TRP A 284 16.62 3.02 16.37
C TRP A 284 16.12 3.60 15.04
N ARG A 285 17.02 3.88 14.10
CA ARG A 285 16.64 4.18 12.71
C ARG A 285 16.12 2.95 11.97
N THR A 286 16.57 1.76 12.36
CA THR A 286 16.20 0.48 11.75
C THR A 286 15.41 -0.39 12.70
N GLU A 287 15.73 -0.34 14.00
CA GLU A 287 15.10 -1.17 15.02
C GLU A 287 14.40 -0.31 16.08
N GLU A 288 13.11 -0.06 15.88
CA GLU A 288 12.31 0.75 16.81
C GLU A 288 12.18 0.08 18.19
N PRO A 289 12.37 0.82 19.31
CA PRO A 289 12.15 0.27 20.64
C PRO A 289 10.65 0.03 20.87
N ALA A 290 10.29 -1.15 21.41
CA ALA A 290 8.90 -1.58 21.56
C ALA A 290 8.12 -1.44 20.23
N PRO A 291 8.52 -2.21 19.18
CA PRO A 291 7.96 -2.05 17.86
C PRO A 291 6.49 -2.49 17.82
N ILE A 292 5.68 -1.78 17.05
CA ILE A 292 4.29 -2.18 16.83
C ILE A 292 4.18 -3.28 15.76
N ARG A 293 3.12 -4.08 15.84
CA ARG A 293 2.77 -4.98 14.74
C ARG A 293 2.32 -4.17 13.53
N ARG A 294 2.64 -4.67 12.35
CA ARG A 294 2.12 -4.09 11.11
C ARG A 294 0.61 -4.24 11.05
N GLU A 295 -0.02 -3.20 10.55
CA GLU A 295 -1.46 -3.15 10.33
C GLU A 295 -1.84 -3.89 9.05
N GLN A 296 -2.94 -4.61 9.12
CA GLN A 296 -3.45 -5.46 8.05
C GLN A 296 -4.78 -4.90 7.55
N SER A 297 -5.19 -5.31 6.36
CA SER A 297 -6.49 -5.01 5.78
C SER A 297 -7.59 -5.86 6.42
N GLN A 298 -8.72 -5.24 6.75
CA GLN A 298 -9.92 -5.98 7.17
C GLN A 298 -10.78 -6.37 5.98
N ILE A 299 -10.85 -5.53 4.95
CA ILE A 299 -11.59 -5.84 3.72
C ILE A 299 -11.03 -7.10 3.08
N TRP A 300 -9.72 -7.18 2.84
CA TRP A 300 -9.10 -8.33 2.20
C TRP A 300 -9.17 -9.60 3.03
N GLN A 301 -9.11 -9.50 4.37
CA GLN A 301 -9.35 -10.65 5.23
C GLN A 301 -10.75 -11.24 5.03
N LYS A 302 -11.78 -10.38 4.96
CA LYS A 302 -13.17 -10.80 4.74
C LYS A 302 -13.38 -11.32 3.33
N VAL A 303 -12.94 -10.58 2.31
CA VAL A 303 -13.02 -10.97 0.90
C VAL A 303 -12.41 -12.36 0.71
N LEU A 304 -11.14 -12.55 1.10
CA LEU A 304 -10.47 -13.84 0.97
C LEU A 304 -11.13 -14.95 1.80
N SER A 305 -11.80 -14.62 2.91
CA SER A 305 -12.55 -15.61 3.68
C SER A 305 -13.82 -16.08 2.97
N GLU A 306 -14.56 -15.18 2.31
CA GLU A 306 -15.76 -15.54 1.53
C GLU A 306 -15.38 -16.27 0.24
N VAL A 307 -14.38 -15.74 -0.47
CA VAL A 307 -13.71 -16.34 -1.64
C VAL A 307 -13.26 -17.77 -1.37
N ARG A 308 -12.73 -18.07 -0.17
CA ARG A 308 -12.34 -19.45 0.22
C ARG A 308 -13.50 -20.36 0.61
N ARG A 309 -14.65 -19.82 1.02
CA ARG A 309 -15.84 -20.63 1.35
C ARG A 309 -16.52 -21.14 0.09
N ASP A 310 -16.42 -20.38 -0.98
CA ASP A 310 -16.75 -20.86 -2.31
C ASP A 310 -15.62 -21.79 -2.78
N GLU A 311 -15.87 -23.10 -2.81
CA GLU A 311 -14.87 -24.10 -3.19
C GLU A 311 -14.31 -23.86 -4.61
N GLN A 312 -14.97 -23.04 -5.43
CA GLN A 312 -14.56 -22.71 -6.80
C GLN A 312 -13.75 -21.41 -6.91
N LEU A 313 -13.67 -20.60 -5.85
CA LEU A 313 -13.28 -19.19 -5.96
C LEU A 313 -12.12 -18.78 -5.06
N GLY A 314 -11.23 -19.70 -4.68
CA GLY A 314 -9.97 -19.38 -3.96
C GLY A 314 -9.02 -18.43 -4.72
N LEU A 315 -7.78 -18.21 -4.22
CA LEU A 315 -6.81 -17.35 -4.93
C LEU A 315 -6.55 -17.82 -6.38
N GLY A 316 -6.51 -19.12 -6.62
CA GLY A 316 -6.43 -19.69 -7.97
C GLY A 316 -7.64 -19.37 -8.84
N GLY A 317 -8.86 -19.50 -8.30
CA GLY A 317 -10.09 -19.13 -9.00
C GLY A 317 -10.16 -17.64 -9.33
N LEU A 318 -9.68 -16.77 -8.43
CA LEU A 318 -9.57 -15.34 -8.69
C LEU A 318 -8.51 -15.03 -9.77
N SER A 319 -7.39 -15.76 -9.76
CA SER A 319 -6.36 -15.71 -10.81
C SER A 319 -6.93 -16.06 -12.18
N GLU A 320 -7.71 -17.15 -12.28
CA GLU A 320 -8.38 -17.54 -13.51
C GLU A 320 -9.41 -16.50 -13.96
N LEU A 321 -10.29 -16.06 -13.05
CA LEU A 321 -11.36 -15.10 -13.33
C LEU A 321 -10.84 -13.75 -13.85
N LEU A 322 -9.74 -13.26 -13.28
CA LEU A 322 -9.11 -12.00 -13.69
C LEU A 322 -8.07 -12.18 -14.79
N SER A 323 -7.78 -13.43 -15.17
CA SER A 323 -6.67 -13.79 -16.05
C SER A 323 -5.35 -13.18 -15.57
N LEU A 324 -5.10 -13.23 -14.26
CA LEU A 324 -3.91 -12.69 -13.61
C LEU A 324 -3.08 -13.82 -12.99
N PRO A 325 -1.74 -13.72 -12.95
CA PRO A 325 -0.93 -14.64 -12.18
C PRO A 325 -1.28 -14.57 -10.70
N GLU A 326 -1.33 -15.71 -10.01
CA GLU A 326 -1.49 -15.75 -8.55
C GLU A 326 -0.43 -14.89 -7.85
N GLY A 327 0.82 -14.94 -8.31
CA GLY A 327 1.91 -14.13 -7.73
C GLY A 327 1.68 -12.62 -7.83
N GLU A 328 0.91 -12.13 -8.79
CA GLU A 328 0.55 -10.71 -8.87
C GLU A 328 -0.53 -10.35 -7.85
N LEU A 329 -1.50 -11.23 -7.64
CA LEU A 329 -2.50 -11.08 -6.57
C LEU A 329 -1.81 -11.11 -5.20
N GLU A 330 -0.89 -12.05 -4.97
CA GLU A 330 -0.12 -12.16 -3.74
C GLU A 330 0.68 -10.88 -3.46
N LYS A 331 1.35 -10.32 -4.46
CA LYS A 331 2.09 -9.04 -4.31
C LYS A 331 1.17 -7.89 -3.89
N LEU A 332 0.00 -7.75 -4.54
CA LEU A 332 -0.98 -6.70 -4.22
C LEU A 332 -1.59 -6.83 -2.83
N LEU A 333 -1.58 -8.04 -2.27
CA LEU A 333 -2.14 -8.34 -0.94
C LEU A 333 -1.04 -8.59 0.12
N PHE A 334 0.23 -8.55 -0.27
CA PHE A 334 1.36 -8.92 0.56
C PHE A 334 1.41 -8.05 1.83
N GLY A 335 1.49 -8.68 2.99
CA GLY A 335 1.54 -7.99 4.28
C GLY A 335 0.24 -7.27 4.70
N LEU A 336 -0.78 -7.20 3.83
CA LEU A 336 -2.13 -6.74 4.17
C LEU A 336 -3.01 -7.86 4.69
N VAL A 337 -2.72 -9.11 4.33
CA VAL A 337 -3.40 -10.30 4.85
C VAL A 337 -2.37 -11.30 5.36
N THR A 338 -2.71 -11.99 6.45
CA THR A 338 -1.97 -13.19 6.84
C THR A 338 -2.47 -14.32 5.95
N VAL A 339 -1.75 -14.58 4.86
CA VAL A 339 -2.02 -15.77 4.05
C VAL A 339 -1.59 -16.96 4.90
N GLY A 340 -2.56 -17.72 5.41
CA GLY A 340 -2.25 -19.02 5.98
C GLY A 340 -1.62 -19.84 4.86
N VAL A 341 -0.31 -20.09 4.93
CA VAL A 341 0.35 -21.03 4.02
C VAL A 341 -0.48 -22.31 4.08
N PRO A 342 -1.02 -22.82 2.96
CA PRO A 342 -1.68 -24.11 2.99
C PRO A 342 -0.64 -25.10 3.49
N SER A 343 -0.82 -25.59 4.72
CA SER A 343 -0.04 -26.69 5.23
C SER A 343 -0.20 -27.82 4.23
N ALA A 344 0.91 -28.27 3.63
CA ALA A 344 0.96 -29.50 2.85
C ALA A 344 0.11 -30.55 3.58
N PRO A 345 -0.71 -31.35 2.86
CA PRO A 345 -1.69 -32.23 3.48
C PRO A 345 -0.99 -33.05 4.56
N ARG A 346 -1.19 -32.66 5.83
CA ARG A 346 -0.71 -33.45 6.96
C ARG A 346 -1.53 -34.72 6.86
N THR A 347 -0.85 -35.81 6.54
CA THR A 347 -1.34 -37.15 6.83
C THR A 347 -1.97 -37.09 8.22
N ALA A 348 -3.28 -37.34 8.27
CA ALA A 348 -4.04 -37.22 9.50
C ALA A 348 -3.33 -38.07 10.58
N PRO A 349 -2.96 -37.50 11.73
CA PRO A 349 -2.47 -38.31 12.81
C PRO A 349 -3.61 -39.26 13.20
N VAL A 350 -3.34 -40.57 13.08
CA VAL A 350 -4.22 -41.63 13.56
C VAL A 350 -4.55 -41.31 15.02
N THR A 351 -5.78 -40.88 15.25
CA THR A 351 -6.24 -40.50 16.59
C THR A 351 -6.61 -41.79 17.31
N PRO A 352 -5.98 -42.14 18.45
CA PRO A 352 -6.40 -43.30 19.22
C PRO A 352 -7.83 -43.06 19.75
N PRO A 353 -8.65 -44.11 19.90
CA PRO A 353 -10.07 -43.98 20.23
C PRO A 353 -10.26 -43.27 21.57
N ARG A 354 -11.02 -42.16 21.57
CA ARG A 354 -11.35 -41.38 22.77
C ARG A 354 -12.26 -42.19 23.69
N GLY A 355 -11.85 -42.31 24.96
CA GLY A 355 -12.66 -42.88 26.04
C GLY A 355 -13.96 -42.10 26.25
N LYS A 356 -15.05 -42.82 26.48
CA LYS A 356 -16.39 -42.28 26.71
C LYS A 356 -16.48 -41.64 28.10
N LEU A 357 -16.65 -40.32 28.17
CA LEU A 357 -17.06 -39.63 29.40
C LEU A 357 -18.56 -39.34 29.32
N ARG A 358 -19.32 -39.84 30.31
CA ARG A 358 -20.73 -39.50 30.54
C ARG A 358 -20.81 -38.44 31.64
N ILE A 359 -21.73 -37.49 31.46
CA ILE A 359 -22.08 -36.48 32.49
C ILE A 359 -22.91 -37.18 33.57
N VAL A 360 -22.52 -37.00 34.83
CA VAL A 360 -23.29 -37.39 36.02
C VAL A 360 -24.12 -36.18 36.44
N LYS A 361 -25.42 -36.39 36.72
CA LYS A 361 -26.30 -35.37 37.33
C LYS A 361 -26.04 -35.26 38.82
#